data_AF-A0A9W9MSM7-F1
#
_entry.id   AF-A0A9W9MSM7-F1
#
_cell.length_a   1.000
_cell.length_b   1.000
_cell.length_c   1.000
_cell.angle_alpha   90.00
_cell.angle_beta   90.00
_cell.angle_gamma   90.00
#
_symmetry.space_group_name_H-M   'P 1'
#
loop_
_entity.id
_entity.type
_entity.pdbx_description
1 polymer ?
#
loop_
_entity_poly.entity_id
_entity_poly.type
_entity_poly.pdbx_seq_one_letter_code
_entity_poly.pdbx_strand_id
1 'polypeptide(L)'
;MATRGPVSTFKHERAAFISGLEIQARILRANPHAGVTVPKSLRGLVGNVYRLEDASVAMSNARGNAYAQAKPYGFYGHNVPRICKDLIASLLHWTDNLVNTDGRRTDGIVVDSIEGVLGSLGF
;
A
#
# COMPACT_ATOMS: atom_id res chain seq x y z
N MET A 1 -21.96 15.38 9.18
CA MET A 1 -20.92 14.98 8.20
C MET A 1 -21.45 13.80 7.42
N ALA A 2 -21.66 13.92 6.11
CA ALA A 2 -22.03 12.77 5.28
C ALA A 2 -20.84 11.80 5.26
N THR A 3 -21.01 10.62 5.82
CA THR A 3 -20.00 9.56 5.77
C THR A 3 -19.83 9.10 4.33
N ARG A 4 -18.58 9.06 3.84
CA ARG A 4 -18.25 8.44 2.56
C ARG A 4 -18.77 7.01 2.56
N GLY A 5 -19.46 6.61 1.49
CA GLY A 5 -19.91 5.22 1.32
C GLY A 5 -18.72 4.25 1.16
N PRO A 6 -18.91 2.94 1.41
CA PRO A 6 -17.82 1.96 1.45
C PRO A 6 -16.91 1.97 0.21
N VAL A 7 -17.49 2.14 -0.98
CA VAL A 7 -16.72 2.22 -2.23
C VAL A 7 -15.83 3.46 -2.29
N SER A 8 -16.36 4.62 -1.92
CA SER A 8 -15.58 5.86 -1.92
C SER A 8 -14.47 5.84 -0.87
N THR A 9 -14.70 5.19 0.27
CA THR A 9 -13.68 4.98 1.30
C THR A 9 -12.58 4.07 0.80
N PHE A 10 -12.92 2.90 0.23
CA PHE A 10 -11.93 1.98 -0.33
C PHE A 10 -11.08 2.63 -1.43
N LYS A 11 -11.71 3.34 -2.37
CA LYS A 11 -10.98 4.07 -3.43
C LYS A 11 -10.04 5.12 -2.86
N HIS A 12 -10.46 5.82 -1.81
CA HIS A 12 -9.64 6.83 -1.16
C HIS A 12 -8.42 6.23 -0.46
N GLU A 13 -8.62 5.21 0.38
CA GLU A 13 -7.50 4.57 1.09
C GLU A 13 -6.52 3.92 0.11
N ARG A 14 -7.01 3.31 -0.97
CA ARG A 14 -6.16 2.77 -2.04
C ARG A 14 -5.31 3.87 -2.69
N ALA A 15 -5.94 4.98 -3.07
CA ALA A 15 -5.22 6.10 -3.68
C ALA A 15 -4.19 6.73 -2.73
N ALA A 16 -4.54 6.87 -1.45
CA ALA A 16 -3.64 7.39 -0.42
C ALA A 16 -2.43 6.48 -0.19
N PHE A 17 -2.63 5.16 -0.19
CA PHE A 17 -1.55 4.19 -0.08
C PHE A 17 -0.62 4.22 -1.30
N ILE A 18 -1.18 4.16 -2.52
CA ILE A 18 -0.42 4.22 -3.78
C ILE A 18 0.41 5.49 -3.85
N SER A 19 -0.22 6.65 -3.61
CA SER A 19 0.47 7.94 -3.61
C SER A 19 1.60 7.98 -2.58
N GLY A 20 1.39 7.39 -1.40
CA GLY A 20 2.42 7.27 -0.37
C GLY A 20 3.64 6.46 -0.86
N LEU A 21 3.42 5.32 -1.51
CA LEU A 21 4.48 4.50 -2.10
C LEU A 21 5.22 5.22 -3.23
N GLU A 22 4.49 5.86 -4.15
CA GLU A 22 5.07 6.62 -5.26
C GLU A 22 6.01 7.74 -4.77
N ILE A 23 5.60 8.44 -3.70
CA ILE A 23 6.43 9.48 -3.08
C ILE A 23 7.71 8.87 -2.52
N GLN A 24 7.65 7.72 -1.84
CA GLN A 24 8.85 7.07 -1.29
C GLN A 24 9.79 6.59 -2.39
N ALA A 25 9.27 5.95 -3.45
CA ALA A 25 10.08 5.54 -4.59
C ALA A 25 10.77 6.73 -5.27
N ARG A 26 10.04 7.85 -5.45
CA ARG A 26 10.60 9.09 -5.99
C ARG A 26 11.71 9.66 -5.11
N ILE A 27 11.52 9.69 -3.79
CA ILE A 27 12.53 10.19 -2.84
C ILE A 27 13.79 9.33 -2.89
N LEU A 28 13.65 7.99 -2.86
CA LEU A 28 14.78 7.07 -2.94
C LEU A 28 15.55 7.20 -4.26
N ARG A 29 14.86 7.34 -5.39
CA ARG A 29 15.49 7.60 -6.69
C ARG A 29 16.26 8.91 -6.73
N ALA A 30 15.67 9.98 -6.20
CA ALA A 30 16.29 11.30 -6.21
C ALA A 30 17.45 11.41 -5.21
N ASN A 31 17.39 10.65 -4.12
CA ASN A 31 18.40 10.68 -3.08
C ASN A 31 18.59 9.30 -2.43
N PRO A 32 19.58 8.51 -2.89
CA PRO A 32 20.00 7.24 -2.28
C PRO A 32 20.66 7.38 -0.90
N HIS A 33 20.56 8.55 -0.26
CA HIS A 33 20.97 8.82 1.11
C HIS A 33 19.77 9.19 2.01
N ALA A 34 18.53 9.05 1.52
CA ALA A 34 17.32 9.31 2.30
C ALA A 34 16.99 8.22 3.34
N GLY A 35 17.95 7.34 3.64
CA GLY A 35 17.85 6.16 4.52
C GLY A 35 17.44 6.44 5.96
N VAL A 36 17.27 7.70 6.38
CA VAL A 36 16.70 8.05 7.70
C VAL A 36 15.21 8.43 7.61
N THR A 37 14.80 9.06 6.50
CA THR A 37 13.44 9.59 6.34
C THR A 37 12.50 8.56 5.72
N VAL A 38 12.96 7.83 4.70
CA VAL A 38 12.13 6.87 3.98
C VAL A 38 11.70 5.70 4.85
N PRO A 39 12.54 5.09 5.71
CA PRO A 39 12.09 3.98 6.55
C PRO A 39 10.97 4.38 7.52
N LYS A 40 11.06 5.60 8.09
CA LYS A 40 10.01 6.15 8.95
C LYS A 40 8.70 6.33 8.18
N SER A 41 8.78 6.84 6.95
CA SER A 41 7.61 7.00 6.08
C SER A 41 7.00 5.65 5.69
N LEU A 42 7.82 4.65 5.34
CA LEU A 42 7.37 3.29 5.01
C LEU A 42 6.64 2.64 6.20
N ARG A 43 7.16 2.77 7.43
CA ARG A 43 6.44 2.36 8.64
C ARG A 43 5.11 3.10 8.80
N GLY A 44 5.07 4.39 8.48
CA GLY A 44 3.82 5.16 8.48
C GLY A 44 2.76 4.63 7.50
N LEU A 45 3.19 4.09 6.35
CA LEU A 45 2.28 3.51 5.36
C LEU A 45 1.61 2.21 5.83
N VAL A 46 2.16 1.51 6.83
CA VAL A 46 1.51 0.33 7.44
C VAL A 46 0.10 0.71 7.95
N GLY A 47 -0.04 1.89 8.55
CA GLY A 47 -1.35 2.40 8.97
C GLY A 47 -2.32 2.65 7.81
N ASN A 48 -1.81 3.03 6.63
CA ASN A 48 -2.63 3.18 5.43
C ASN A 48 -3.10 1.81 4.91
N VAL A 49 -2.25 0.79 4.99
CA VAL A 49 -2.61 -0.57 4.56
C VAL A 49 -3.68 -1.18 5.48
N TYR A 50 -3.61 -0.97 6.79
CA TYR A 50 -4.70 -1.40 7.69
C TYR A 50 -6.03 -0.71 7.37
N ARG A 51 -6.02 0.60 7.11
CA ARG A 51 -7.25 1.30 6.69
C ARG A 51 -7.78 0.81 5.35
N LEU A 52 -6.89 0.44 4.42
CA LEU A 52 -7.27 -0.18 3.15
C LEU A 52 -7.93 -1.56 3.34
N GLU A 53 -7.37 -2.39 4.23
CA GLU A 53 -7.95 -3.68 4.63
C GLU A 53 -9.35 -3.50 5.23
N ASP A 54 -9.49 -2.62 6.22
CA ASP A 54 -10.79 -2.32 6.85
C ASP A 54 -11.81 -1.83 5.81
N ALA A 55 -11.38 -0.93 4.92
CA ALA A 55 -12.23 -0.40 3.86
C ALA A 55 -12.62 -1.49 2.84
N SER A 56 -11.76 -2.47 2.57
CA SER A 56 -12.07 -3.59 1.66
C SER A 56 -13.11 -4.51 2.27
N VAL A 57 -12.98 -4.84 3.55
CA VAL A 57 -13.95 -5.65 4.28
C VAL A 57 -15.30 -4.92 4.34
N ALA A 58 -15.32 -3.62 4.65
CA ALA A 58 -16.53 -2.81 4.58
C ALA A 58 -17.16 -2.82 3.17
N MET A 59 -16.34 -2.81 2.12
CA MET A 59 -16.83 -2.88 0.73
C MET A 59 -17.39 -4.24 0.36
N SER A 60 -16.90 -5.36 0.93
CA SER A 60 -17.51 -6.67 0.72
C SER A 60 -18.95 -6.77 1.26
N ASN A 61 -19.31 -5.90 2.21
CA ASN A 61 -20.65 -5.81 2.77
C ASN A 61 -21.57 -4.84 2.02
N ALA A 62 -21.06 -4.13 1.01
CA ALA A 62 -21.84 -3.16 0.22
C ALA A 62 -22.78 -3.86 -0.77
N ARG A 63 -23.93 -4.33 -0.27
CA ARG A 63 -24.97 -4.99 -1.07
C ARG A 63 -25.44 -4.08 -2.22
N GLY A 64 -25.55 -4.64 -3.42
CA GLY A 64 -26.11 -3.96 -4.60
C GLY A 64 -25.21 -2.93 -5.27
N ASN A 65 -23.95 -2.78 -4.84
CA ASN A 65 -23.03 -1.87 -5.52
C ASN A 65 -22.33 -2.57 -6.70
N ALA A 66 -22.55 -2.07 -7.93
CA ALA A 66 -21.96 -2.63 -9.14
C ALA A 66 -20.42 -2.70 -9.12
N TYR A 67 -19.74 -1.74 -8.46
CA TYR A 67 -18.28 -1.76 -8.34
C TYR A 67 -17.80 -2.93 -7.47
N ALA A 68 -18.50 -3.23 -6.38
CA ALA A 68 -18.19 -4.37 -5.52
C ALA A 68 -18.53 -5.71 -6.21
N GLN A 69 -19.63 -5.75 -6.97
CA GLN A 69 -20.10 -6.94 -7.69
C GLN A 69 -19.30 -7.26 -8.96
N ALA A 70 -18.58 -6.29 -9.52
CA ALA A 70 -17.73 -6.52 -10.70
C ALA A 70 -16.52 -7.42 -10.42
N LYS A 71 -16.17 -7.64 -9.14
CA LYS A 71 -15.09 -8.55 -8.75
C LYS A 71 -15.66 -9.88 -8.25
N PRO A 72 -14.89 -10.99 -8.34
CA PRO A 72 -15.32 -12.28 -7.83
C PRO A 72 -15.69 -12.24 -6.35
N TYR A 73 -16.58 -13.15 -5.94
CA TYR A 73 -16.91 -13.34 -4.53
C TYR A 73 -15.64 -13.55 -3.70
N GLY A 74 -15.59 -12.93 -2.52
CA GLY A 74 -14.42 -12.99 -1.63
C GLY A 74 -13.25 -12.09 -2.04
N PHE A 75 -13.29 -11.39 -3.20
CA PHE A 75 -12.19 -10.51 -3.59
C PHE A 75 -11.90 -9.44 -2.53
N TYR A 76 -12.92 -8.68 -2.12
CA TYR A 76 -12.74 -7.60 -1.14
C TYR A 76 -12.71 -8.06 0.32
N GLY A 77 -13.32 -9.21 0.63
CA GLY A 77 -13.37 -9.76 1.98
C GLY A 77 -12.24 -10.74 2.34
N HIS A 78 -11.50 -11.25 1.36
CA HIS A 78 -10.45 -12.24 1.56
C HIS A 78 -9.17 -11.93 0.76
N ASN A 79 -9.27 -11.71 -0.56
CA ASN A 79 -8.07 -11.52 -1.38
C ASN A 79 -7.37 -10.20 -1.09
N VAL A 80 -8.11 -9.08 -1.01
CA VAL A 80 -7.53 -7.78 -0.67
C VAL A 80 -6.92 -7.79 0.74
N PRO A 81 -7.57 -8.31 1.79
CA PRO A 81 -6.94 -8.48 3.11
C PRO A 81 -5.64 -9.31 3.07
N ARG A 82 -5.60 -10.38 2.28
CA ARG A 82 -4.37 -11.16 2.08
C ARG A 82 -3.26 -10.32 1.44
N ILE A 83 -3.57 -9.59 0.38
CA ILE A 83 -2.63 -8.67 -0.26
C ILE A 83 -2.15 -7.60 0.73
N CYS A 84 -3.04 -7.08 1.59
CA CYS A 84 -2.68 -6.10 2.62
C CYS A 84 -1.64 -6.66 3.60
N LYS A 85 -1.75 -7.92 4.01
CA LYS A 85 -0.74 -8.58 4.87
C LYS A 85 0.61 -8.70 4.17
N ASP A 86 0.62 -9.06 2.89
CA ASP A 86 1.84 -9.15 2.08
C ASP A 86 2.49 -7.76 1.90
N LEU A 87 1.69 -6.71 1.74
CA LEU A 87 2.15 -5.32 1.67
C LEU A 87 2.75 -4.86 2.99
N ILE A 88 2.13 -5.18 4.13
CA ILE A 88 2.68 -4.85 5.46
C ILE A 88 4.05 -5.52 5.64
N ALA A 89 4.15 -6.81 5.33
CA ALA A 89 5.41 -7.53 5.39
C ALA A 89 6.48 -6.88 4.49
N SER A 90 6.11 -6.50 3.27
CA SER A 90 7.00 -5.81 2.32
C SER A 90 7.48 -4.46 2.85
N LEU A 91 6.58 -3.63 3.41
CA LEU A 91 6.93 -2.33 3.99
C LEU A 91 7.91 -2.45 5.15
N LEU A 92 7.70 -3.43 6.03
CA LEU A 92 8.60 -3.69 7.15
C LEU A 92 9.96 -4.21 6.67
N HIS A 93 9.95 -5.14 5.70
CA HIS A 93 11.18 -5.66 5.11
C HIS A 93 12.01 -4.57 4.43
N TRP A 94 11.38 -3.70 3.63
CA TRP A 94 12.05 -2.56 3.00
C TRP A 94 12.59 -1.57 4.02
N THR A 95 11.83 -1.30 5.09
CA THR A 95 12.30 -0.47 6.20
C THR A 95 13.59 -1.05 6.80
N ASP A 96 13.59 -2.33 7.14
CA ASP A 96 14.74 -2.97 7.78
C ASP A 96 15.96 -3.01 6.85
N ASN A 97 15.74 -3.24 5.56
CA ASN A 97 16.78 -3.20 4.54
C ASN A 97 17.44 -1.81 4.45
N LEU A 98 16.64 -0.74 4.40
CA LEU A 98 17.13 0.64 4.33
C LEU A 98 17.87 1.08 5.61
N VAL A 99 17.52 0.52 6.77
CA VAL A 99 18.16 0.86 8.06
C VAL A 99 19.47 0.10 8.27
N ASN A 100 19.56 -1.16 7.84
CA ASN A 100 20.62 -2.07 8.29
C ASN A 100 21.70 -2.38 7.24
N THR A 101 21.71 -1.73 6.07
CA THR A 101 22.63 -2.08 4.98
C THR A 101 23.33 -0.88 4.32
N ASP A 102 24.39 -1.15 3.56
CA ASP A 102 25.14 -0.15 2.79
C ASP A 102 24.26 0.46 1.68
N GLY A 103 23.61 1.59 2.02
CA GLY A 103 22.43 2.15 1.34
C GLY A 103 22.41 2.15 -0.20
N ARG A 104 23.54 2.35 -0.89
CA ARG A 104 23.53 2.47 -2.37
C ARG A 104 22.99 1.25 -3.11
N ARG A 105 23.30 0.03 -2.66
CA ARG A 105 22.83 -1.19 -3.36
C ARG A 105 21.40 -1.54 -2.95
N THR A 106 21.07 -1.27 -1.70
CA THR A 106 19.80 -1.67 -1.11
C THR A 106 18.66 -0.72 -1.48
N ASP A 107 18.95 0.57 -1.62
CA ASP A 107 17.96 1.56 -2.04
C ASP A 107 17.41 1.23 -3.44
N GLY A 108 18.28 0.81 -4.38
CA GLY A 108 17.85 0.37 -5.71
C GLY A 108 16.91 -0.85 -5.66
N ILE A 109 17.25 -1.86 -4.86
CA ILE A 109 16.41 -3.05 -4.67
C ILE A 109 15.05 -2.69 -4.08
N VAL A 110 15.02 -1.77 -3.11
CA VAL A 110 13.78 -1.31 -2.47
C VAL A 110 12.92 -0.50 -3.45
N VAL A 111 13.52 0.37 -4.25
CA VAL A 111 12.82 1.12 -5.32
C VAL A 111 12.19 0.17 -6.33
N ASP A 112 12.96 -0.77 -6.88
CA ASP A 112 12.47 -1.73 -7.86
C ASP A 112 11.32 -2.58 -7.30
N SER A 113 11.42 -2.96 -6.01
CA SER A 113 10.38 -3.70 -5.31
C SER A 113 9.10 -2.89 -5.12
N ILE A 114 9.22 -1.61 -4.72
CA ILE A 114 8.07 -0.70 -4.60
C ILE A 114 7.37 -0.55 -5.94
N GLU A 115 8.12 -0.45 -7.04
CA GLU A 115 7.58 -0.27 -8.38
C GLU A 115 6.91 -1.52 -8.93
N GLY A 116 7.48 -2.70 -8.65
CA GLY A 116 6.82 -3.97 -8.92
C GLY A 116 5.48 -4.07 -8.20
N VAL A 117 5.43 -3.65 -6.93
CA VAL A 117 4.17 -3.58 -6.17
C VAL A 117 3.20 -2.58 -6.79
N LEU A 118 3.63 -1.37 -7.13
CA LEU A 118 2.78 -0.36 -7.78
C LEU A 118 2.18 -0.88 -9.10
N GLY A 119 2.97 -1.58 -9.91
CA GLY A 119 2.49 -2.23 -11.14
C GLY A 119 1.46 -3.32 -10.88
N SER A 120 1.60 -4.07 -9.77
CA SER A 120 0.65 -5.11 -9.37
C SER A 120 -0.65 -4.55 -8.79
N LEU A 121 -0.61 -3.36 -8.15
CA LEU A 121 -1.75 -2.76 -7.47
C LEU A 121 -2.77 -2.11 -8.41
N GLY A 122 -2.51 -2.10 -9.73
CA GLY A 122 -3.34 -1.50 -10.79
C GLY A 122 -4.71 -2.14 -11.07
N PHE A 123 -5.24 -2.97 -10.16
CA PHE A 123 -6.56 -3.61 -10.29
C PHE A 123 -7.76 -2.67 -10.45
#